data_AF-A0A7D4SM23-F1
#
_entry.id   AF-A0A7D4SM23-F1
#
_cell.length_a   1.000
_cell.length_b   1.000
_cell.length_c   1.000
_cell.angle_alpha   90.00
_cell.angle_beta   90.00
_cell.angle_gamma   90.00
#
_symmetry.space_group_name_H-M   'P 1'
#
loop_
_entity.id
_entity.type
_entity.pdbx_description
1 polymer ?
#
loop_
_entity_poly.entity_id
_entity_poly.type
_entity_poly.pdbx_seq_one_letter_code
_entity_poly.pdbx_strand_id
1 'polypeptide(L)' 'MYQAGYYRAEIHLSEGGQDYDVMGWSKLAIINDVIDHYHKHMHFLHILR' A
#
# COMPACT_ATOMS: atom_id res chain seq x y z
N MET A 1 -12.47 4.90 -31.21
CA MET A 1 -12.43 5.19 -29.76
C MET A 1 -11.09 4.69 -29.25
N TYR A 2 -10.20 5.56 -28.78
CA TYR A 2 -8.93 5.12 -28.19
C TYR A 2 -9.22 4.43 -26.87
N GLN A 3 -8.88 3.15 -26.79
CA GLN A 3 -8.88 2.40 -25.54
C GLN A 3 -7.65 2.91 -24.76
N ALA A 4 -7.84 3.86 -23.86
CA ALA A 4 -6.79 4.28 -22.95
C ALA A 4 -6.34 3.04 -22.17
N GLY A 5 -5.05 2.69 -22.26
CA GLY A 5 -4.51 1.55 -21.52
C GLY A 5 -4.77 1.73 -20.03
N TYR A 6 -5.25 0.68 -19.37
CA TYR A 6 -5.38 0.67 -17.92
C TYR A 6 -3.98 0.48 -17.31
N TYR A 7 -3.51 1.48 -16.56
CA TYR A 7 -2.25 1.44 -15.82
C TYR A 7 -2.56 1.58 -14.34
N ARG A 8 -1.89 0.75 -13.52
CA ARG A 8 -2.08 0.66 -12.08
C ARG A 8 -0.72 0.69 -11.40
N ALA A 9 -0.62 1.38 -10.27
CA ALA A 9 0.54 1.31 -9.40
C ALA A 9 0.11 0.58 -8.13
N GLU A 10 0.83 -0.48 -7.78
CA GLU A 10 0.54 -1.28 -6.59
C GLU A 10 1.75 -1.30 -5.66
N ILE A 11 1.49 -1.42 -4.36
CA ILE A 11 2.52 -1.58 -3.34
C ILE A 11 2.88 -3.06 -3.19
N HIS A 12 4.18 -3.34 -3.21
CA HIS A 12 4.75 -4.66 -2.91
C HIS A 12 5.60 -4.57 -1.65
N LEU A 13 5.23 -5.36 -0.63
CA LEU A 13 6.00 -5.58 0.58
C LEU A 13 6.75 -6.91 0.49
N SER A 14 7.61 -7.20 1.47
CA SER A 14 8.28 -8.50 1.56
C SER A 14 7.32 -9.68 1.70
N GLU A 15 6.10 -9.44 2.22
CA GLU A 15 5.05 -10.47 2.30
C GLU A 15 4.21 -10.61 1.03
N GLY A 16 4.36 -9.73 0.03
CA GLY A 16 3.61 -9.76 -1.22
C GLY A 16 2.96 -8.42 -1.61
N GLY A 17 2.23 -8.45 -2.73
CA GLY A 17 1.43 -7.34 -3.21
C GLY A 17 0.24 -7.06 -2.31
N GLN A 18 -0.16 -5.79 -2.20
CA GLN A 18 -1.27 -5.37 -1.34
C GLN A 18 -2.61 -5.21 -2.07
N ASP A 19 -2.65 -5.49 -3.37
CA ASP A 19 -3.87 -5.51 -4.20
C ASP A 19 -4.69 -4.20 -4.24
N TYR A 20 -4.11 -3.04 -3.87
CA TYR A 20 -4.73 -1.71 -4.02
C TYR A 20 -3.95 -0.80 -4.97
N ASP A 21 -4.68 0.04 -5.72
CA ASP A 21 -4.10 1.01 -6.66
C ASP A 21 -3.76 2.32 -5.93
N VAL A 22 -2.52 2.77 -6.06
CA VAL A 22 -2.03 4.04 -5.50
C VAL A 22 -1.87 5.14 -6.55
N MET A 23 -2.25 4.89 -7.80
CA MET A 23 -2.25 5.92 -8.84
C MET A 23 -3.07 7.13 -8.42
N GLY A 24 -2.48 8.31 -8.53
CA GLY A 24 -3.14 9.57 -8.15
C GLY A 24 -3.14 9.87 -6.65
N TRP A 25 -2.53 9.02 -5.81
CA TRP A 25 -2.35 9.35 -4.41
C TRP A 25 -1.40 10.53 -4.24
N SER A 26 -1.71 11.38 -3.26
CA SER A 26 -0.78 12.43 -2.86
C SER A 26 0.42 11.82 -2.13
N LYS A 27 1.53 12.56 -2.09
CA LYS A 27 2.70 12.18 -1.29
C LYS A 27 2.33 11.93 0.18
N LEU A 28 1.41 12.73 0.74
CA LEU A 28 0.96 12.56 2.12
C LEU A 28 0.17 11.25 2.31
N ALA A 29 -0.66 10.87 1.34
CA ALA A 29 -1.39 9.61 1.39
C ALA A 29 -0.44 8.40 1.41
N ILE A 30 0.61 8.42 0.57
CA ILE A 30 1.66 7.38 0.58
C ILE A 30 2.39 7.33 1.92
N ILE A 31 2.72 8.49 2.52
CA ILE A 31 3.40 8.53 3.83
C ILE A 31 2.52 7.91 4.92
N ASN A 32 1.23 8.28 4.96
CA ASN A 32 0.30 7.75 5.95
C ASN A 32 0.12 6.24 5.80
N ASP A 33 0.04 5.75 4.57
CA ASP A 33 -0.07 4.31 4.28
C ASP A 33 1.12 3.50 4.80
N VAL A 34 2.34 4.02 4.62
CA VAL A 34 3.56 3.40 5.17
C VAL A 34 3.54 3.38 6.70
N ILE A 35 3.09 4.47 7.34
CA ILE A 35 2.96 4.56 8.80
C ILE A 35 1.94 3.55 9.32
N ASP A 36 0.79 3.42 8.64
CA ASP A 36 -0.26 2.48 9.01
C ASP A 36 0.21 1.02 8.89
N HIS A 37 0.97 0.68 7.85
CA HIS A 37 1.60 -0.64 7.74
C HIS A 37 2.56 -0.93 8.89
N TYR A 38 3.39 0.04 9.26
CA TYR A 38 4.30 -0.10 10.40
C TYR A 38 3.53 -0.35 11.71
N HIS A 39 2.46 0.40 11.97
CA HIS A 39 1.63 0.20 13.17
C HIS A 39 0.96 -1.18 13.20
N LYS A 40 0.41 -1.64 12.07
CA LYS A 40 -0.19 -2.98 11.96
C LYS A 40 0.84 -4.07 12.26
N HIS A 41 2.06 -3.95 11.73
CA HIS A 41 3.13 -4.91 11.99
C HIS A 41 3.53 -4.93 13.47
N MET A 42 3.68 -3.75 14.09
CA MET A 42 3.97 -3.66 15.53
C MET A 42 2.87 -4.28 16.40
N HIS A 43 1.60 -4.07 16.04
CA HIS A 43 0.47 -4.67 16.72
C HIS A 43 0.46 -6.21 16.58
N PHE A 44 0.75 -6.73 15.39
CA PHE A 44 0.91 -8.17 15.15
C PHE A 44 2.00 -8.76 16.05
N LEU A 45 3.19 -8.13 16.12
CA LEU A 45 4.28 -8.59 17.00
C LEU A 45 3.89 -8.56 18.48
N HIS A 46 3.08 -7.58 18.91
CA HIS A 46 2.62 -7.49 20.29
C HIS A 46 1.66 -8.62 20.67
N ILE A 47 0.77 -9.02 19.77
CA ILE A 47 -0.17 -10.13 19.99
C ILE A 47 0.55 -11.48 20.10
N LEU A 48 1.68 -11.64 19.40
CA LEU A 48 2.47 -12.87 19.43
C LEU A 48 3.33 -13.03 20.71
N ARG A 49 3.36 -12.04 21.58
CA ARG A 49 4.20 -12.00 22.79
C ARG A 49 3.39 -12.29 24.05
#